data_AF-B4Y0P2-F1
#
_entry.id   AF-B4Y0P2-F1
#
_cell.length_a   1.000
_cell.length_b   1.000
_cell.length_c   1.000
_cell.angle_alpha   90.00
_cell.angle_beta   90.00
_cell.angle_gamma   90.00
#
_symmetry.space_group_name_H-M   'P 1'
#
loop_
_entity.id
_entity.type
_entity.pdbx_description
1 polymer ?
#
loop_
_entity_poly.entity_id
_entity_poly.type
_entity_poly.pdbx_seq_one_letter_code
_entity_poly.pdbx_strand_id
1 'polypeptide(L)' 'MQIDQPKPNLTPIANSWVTYPKPNPEAKLRLFCFHYAGGGAAIFRSWIDSLPSAVEICPIELP' A
#
# COMPACT_ATOMS: atom_id res chain seq x y z
N MET A 1 -11.35 44.63 -5.41
CA MET A 1 -11.26 43.95 -4.11
C MET A 1 -12.03 42.64 -4.25
N GLN A 2 -11.33 41.60 -4.69
CA GLN A 2 -11.87 40.24 -4.79
C GLN A 2 -10.79 39.37 -4.14
N ILE A 3 -11.10 38.87 -2.94
CA ILE A 3 -10.20 38.01 -2.19
C ILE A 3 -10.40 36.62 -2.78
N ASP A 4 -9.50 36.20 -3.67
CA ASP A 4 -9.41 34.82 -4.10
C ASP A 4 -9.15 33.95 -2.87
N GLN A 5 -10.17 33.20 -2.45
CA GLN A 5 -10.06 32.22 -1.38
C GLN A 5 -9.07 31.13 -1.83
N PRO A 6 -8.10 30.72 -0.99
CA PRO A 6 -7.28 29.56 -1.32
C PRO A 6 -8.18 28.32 -1.38
N LYS A 7 -8.25 27.71 -2.56
CA LYS A 7 -8.94 26.44 -2.79
C LYS A 7 -8.28 25.39 -1.89
N PRO A 8 -9.01 24.66 -1.02
CA PRO A 8 -8.40 23.61 -0.23
C PRO A 8 -7.85 22.56 -1.21
N ASN A 9 -6.53 22.41 -1.25
CA ASN A 9 -5.87 21.32 -1.95
C ASN A 9 -6.30 20.02 -1.26
N LEU A 10 -7.37 19.39 -1.75
CA LEU A 10 -7.69 18.01 -1.39
C LEU A 10 -6.68 17.09 -2.10
N THR A 11 -5.40 17.20 -1.71
CA THR A 11 -4.51 16.06 -1.90
C THR A 11 -5.00 15.03 -0.90
N PRO A 12 -5.47 13.85 -1.33
CA PRO A 12 -5.62 12.78 -0.38
C PRO A 12 -4.22 12.55 0.17
N ILE A 13 -4.00 12.90 1.43
CA ILE A 13 -2.89 12.35 2.22
C ILE A 13 -3.26 10.89 2.42
N ALA A 14 -3.23 10.13 1.33
CA ALA A 14 -3.31 8.69 1.38
C ALA A 14 -1.95 8.25 1.92
N ASN A 15 -1.78 8.39 3.23
CA ASN A 15 -0.86 7.56 3.99
C ASN A 15 -1.39 6.14 3.85
N SER A 16 -1.18 5.54 2.67
CA SER A 16 -1.65 4.22 2.34
C SER A 16 -0.75 3.26 3.09
N TRP A 17 -1.16 2.93 4.32
CA TRP A 17 -0.48 1.92 5.12
C TRP A 17 -0.42 0.60 4.38
N VAL A 18 -1.33 0.33 3.44
CA VAL A 18 -1.25 -0.83 2.56
C VAL A 18 -0.53 -0.48 1.27
N THR A 19 0.50 -1.24 0.95
CA THR A 19 1.19 -1.18 -0.34
C THR A 19 0.75 -2.35 -1.23
N TYR A 20 0.74 -2.12 -2.54
CA TYR A 20 0.42 -3.14 -3.55
C TYR A 20 1.55 -3.20 -4.57
N PRO A 21 2.67 -3.89 -4.26
CA PRO A 21 3.83 -3.85 -5.14
C PRO A 21 3.61 -4.56 -6.48
N LYS A 22 2.63 -5.48 -6.55
CA LYS A 22 2.13 -6.12 -7.77
C LYS A 22 0.60 -6.25 -7.70
N PRO A 23 -0.17 -5.21 -8.08
CA PRO A 23 -1.62 -5.22 -8.01
C PRO A 23 -2.21 -6.36 -8.86
N ASN A 24 -3.17 -7.08 -8.29
CA ASN A 24 -3.86 -8.18 -8.95
C ASN A 24 -5.36 -8.16 -8.65
N PRO A 25 -6.17 -7.54 -9.53
CA PRO A 25 -7.63 -7.50 -9.40
C PRO A 25 -8.30 -8.88 -9.37
N GLU A 26 -7.65 -9.89 -9.98
CA GLU A 26 -8.14 -11.27 -10.08
C GLU A 26 -7.69 -12.15 -8.90
N ALA A 27 -7.05 -11.57 -7.89
CA ALA A 27 -6.59 -12.31 -6.72
C ALA A 27 -7.80 -12.90 -5.96
N LYS A 28 -7.73 -14.20 -5.71
CA LYS A 28 -8.74 -14.94 -4.93
C LYS A 28 -8.51 -14.81 -3.42
N LEU A 29 -7.30 -14.43 -3.03
CA LEU A 29 -6.90 -14.24 -1.64
C LEU A 29 -5.99 -13.01 -1.52
N ARG A 30 -6.19 -12.20 -0.48
CA ARG A 30 -5.31 -11.08 -0.13
C ARG A 30 -4.63 -11.35 1.20
N LEU A 31 -3.30 -11.36 1.20
CA LEU A 31 -2.47 -11.56 2.39
C LEU A 31 -1.92 -10.23 2.87
N PHE A 32 -2.41 -9.75 4.02
CA PHE A 32 -1.89 -8.55 4.67
C PHE A 32 -0.67 -8.88 5.53
N CYS A 33 0.46 -8.23 5.26
CA CYS A 33 1.74 -8.60 5.86
C CYS A 33 2.28 -7.50 6.78
N PHE A 34 2.46 -7.84 8.06
CA PHE A 34 3.03 -6.93 9.08
C PHE A 34 4.49 -7.28 9.32
N HIS A 35 5.37 -6.30 9.19
CA HIS A 35 6.79 -6.49 9.45
C HIS A 35 7.10 -6.47 10.97
N TYR A 36 8.25 -7.02 11.33
CA TYR A 36 8.78 -6.94 12.69
C TYR A 36 9.27 -5.51 13.01
N ALA A 37 9.52 -5.22 14.29
CA ALA A 37 10.00 -3.92 14.75
C ALA A 37 11.34 -3.52 14.09
N GLY A 38 11.41 -2.32 13.53
CA GLY A 38 12.59 -1.82 12.80
C GLY A 38 12.72 -2.36 11.36
N GLY A 39 11.77 -3.16 10.88
CA GLY A 39 11.62 -3.54 9.47
C GLY A 39 10.74 -2.55 8.69
N GLY A 40 10.44 -2.90 7.44
CA GLY A 40 9.49 -2.17 6.59
C GLY A 40 8.83 -3.11 5.57
N ALA A 41 7.84 -2.62 4.82
CA ALA A 41 7.08 -3.41 3.83
C ALA A 41 7.95 -4.14 2.80
N ALA A 42 9.15 -3.63 2.51
CA ALA A 42 10.07 -4.18 1.51
C ALA A 42 10.53 -5.62 1.82
N ILE A 43 10.47 -6.08 3.07
CA ILE A 43 10.87 -7.46 3.43
C ILE A 43 10.02 -8.52 2.73
N PHE A 44 8.81 -8.17 2.30
CA PHE A 44 7.87 -9.07 1.62
C PHE A 44 8.04 -9.10 0.10
N ARG A 45 9.00 -8.36 -0.49
CA ARG A 45 9.17 -8.29 -1.95
C ARG A 45 9.42 -9.66 -2.61
N SER A 46 10.22 -10.52 -2.00
CA SER A 46 10.52 -11.84 -2.55
C SER A 46 9.32 -12.79 -2.55
N TRP A 47 8.32 -12.53 -1.71
CA TRP A 47 7.13 -13.38 -1.60
C TRP A 47 6.19 -13.22 -2.80
N ILE A 48 6.25 -12.07 -3.46
CA ILE A 48 5.42 -11.74 -4.63
C ILE A 48 5.63 -12.75 -5.77
N ASP A 49 6.88 -13.18 -5.97
CA ASP A 49 7.24 -14.13 -7.02
C ASP A 49 7.28 -15.58 -6.52
N SER A 50 7.22 -15.78 -5.20
CA SER A 50 7.27 -17.12 -4.59
C SER A 50 5.88 -17.73 -4.33
N LEU A 51 4.84 -16.90 -4.30
CA LEU A 51 3.47 -17.34 -4.01
C LEU A 51 2.64 -17.58 -5.28
N PRO A 52 1.58 -18.41 -5.21
CA PRO A 52 0.67 -18.61 -6.32
C PRO A 52 0.06 -17.30 -6.80
N SER A 53 -0.14 -17.16 -8.11
CA SER A 53 -0.73 -15.96 -8.72
C SER A 53 -2.14 -15.61 -8.24
N ALA A 54 -2.85 -16.53 -7.59
CA ALA A 54 -4.14 -16.28 -6.97
C ALA A 54 -4.06 -15.52 -5.63
N VAL A 55 -2.85 -15.32 -5.09
CA VAL A 55 -2.61 -14.61 -3.83
C VAL A 55 -1.99 -13.25 -4.12
N GLU A 56 -2.65 -12.19 -3.67
CA GLU A 56 -2.12 -10.83 -3.68
C GLU A 56 -1.45 -10.52 -2.33
N ILE A 57 -0.21 -10.02 -2.38
CA ILE A 57 0.55 -9.62 -1.21
C ILE A 57 0.30 -8.13 -0.96
N CYS A 58 -0.15 -7.82 0.25
CA CYS A 58 -0.51 -6.48 0.71
C CYS A 58 0.35 -6.09 1.93
N PRO A 59 1.63 -5.73 1.74
CA PRO A 59 2.49 -5.35 2.85
C PRO A 59 2.03 -4.06 3.51
N ILE A 60 2.09 -4.03 4.83
CA ILE A 60 1.75 -2.87 5.64
C ILE A 60 3.01 -2.03 5.90
N GLU A 61 3.02 -0.78 5.45
CA GLU A 61 3.99 0.25 5.82
C GLU A 61 3.43 1.05 7.00
N LEU A 62 4.02 0.85 8.17
CA LEU A 62 3.65 1.57 9.38
C LEU A 62 4.20 3.02 9.34
N PRO A 63 3.53 3.99 10.00
CA PRO A 63 4.02 5.38 10.12
C PRO A 63 5.39 5.53 10.77
#